data_AF-A0A6B0XPZ6-F1
#
_entry.id   AF-A0A6B0XPZ6-F1
#
_cell.length_a   1.000
_cell.length_b   1.000
_cell.length_c   1.000
_cell.angle_alpha   90.00
_cell.angle_beta   90.00
_cell.angle_gamma   90.00
#
_symmetry.space_group_name_H-M   'P 1'
#
loop_
_entity.id
_entity.type
_entity.pdbx_description
1 polymer ?
#
loop_
_entity_poly.entity_id
_entity_poly.type
_entity_poly.pdbx_seq_one_letter_code
_entity_poly.pdbx_strand_id
1 'polypeptide(L)'
;MRLGHLDTLWFQVTGTICNLRCVHCFISCAPDNDSFEFLSLAEVENWLRRSEKWGVKEYYFTGGEPFMHPDLPAMLERTLERGPASVLTNGT
;
A
#
# COMPACT_ATOMS: atom_id res chain seq x y z
N MET A 1 26.21 -7.35 11.79
CA MET A 1 24.77 -6.99 11.85
C MET A 1 24.04 -7.89 10.87
N ARG A 2 23.10 -8.73 11.34
CA ARG A 2 22.37 -9.70 10.49
C ARG A 2 20.91 -9.29 10.49
N LEU A 3 20.36 -9.00 9.30
CA LEU A 3 18.92 -8.74 9.13
C LEU A 3 18.17 -10.06 9.43
N GLY A 4 17.40 -10.07 10.53
CA GLY A 4 16.75 -11.29 11.04
C GLY A 4 15.25 -11.40 10.71
N HIS A 5 14.63 -10.29 10.31
CA HIS A 5 13.21 -10.20 9.98
C HIS A 5 12.93 -8.92 9.16
N LEU A 6 11.77 -8.87 8.52
CA LEU A 6 11.20 -7.65 7.94
C LEU A 6 10.29 -7.03 9.00
N ASP A 7 10.54 -5.79 9.44
CA ASP A 7 9.66 -5.14 10.43
C ASP A 7 8.37 -4.58 9.79
N THR A 8 8.46 -4.08 8.56
CA THR A 8 7.36 -3.36 7.89
C THR A 8 7.09 -3.92 6.50
N LEU A 9 5.81 -3.91 6.09
CA LEU A 9 5.37 -4.19 4.72
C LEU A 9 4.61 -2.99 4.16
N TRP A 10 5.03 -2.53 2.98
CA TRP A 10 4.48 -1.35 2.32
C TRP A 10 3.76 -1.77 1.03
N PHE A 11 2.52 -1.32 0.87
CA PHE A 11 1.71 -1.53 -0.32
C PHE A 11 1.55 -0.21 -1.08
N GLN A 12 1.76 -0.24 -2.38
CA GLN A 12 1.45 0.88 -3.29
C GLN A 12 0.18 0.52 -4.07
N VAL A 13 -0.98 0.72 -3.44
CA VAL A 13 -2.21 0.03 -3.89
C VAL A 13 -2.82 0.59 -5.17
N THR A 14 -2.63 1.88 -5.47
CA THR A 14 -3.13 2.52 -6.70
C THR A 14 -2.07 2.69 -7.79
N GLY A 15 -0.93 1.99 -7.66
CA GLY A 15 0.19 2.16 -8.57
C GLY A 15 0.62 3.62 -8.65
N THR A 16 0.55 4.23 -9.84
CA THR A 16 0.88 5.64 -10.07
C THR A 16 -0.31 6.59 -10.20
N ILE A 17 -1.53 6.10 -10.00
CA ILE A 17 -2.74 6.94 -10.08
C ILE A 17 -2.96 7.72 -8.79
N CYS A 18 -3.05 9.05 -8.91
CA CYS A 18 -3.41 9.99 -7.85
C CYS A 18 -4.43 10.99 -8.41
N ASN A 19 -5.31 11.54 -7.59
CA ASN A 19 -6.19 12.64 -7.98
C ASN A 19 -5.47 14.00 -8.03
N LEU A 20 -4.23 14.08 -7.53
CA LEU A 20 -3.37 15.28 -7.55
C LEU A 20 -2.15 15.09 -8.46
N ARG A 21 -1.48 16.20 -8.78
CA ARG A 21 -0.19 16.21 -9.50
C ARG A 21 0.83 17.08 -8.76
N CYS A 22 1.33 16.56 -7.64
CA CYS A 22 2.27 17.30 -6.81
C CYS A 22 3.63 17.44 -7.52
N VAL A 23 4.16 18.65 -7.62
CA VAL A 23 5.47 18.93 -8.26
C VAL A 23 6.66 18.25 -7.58
N HIS A 24 6.47 17.82 -6.33
CA HIS A 24 7.48 17.14 -5.51
C HIS A 24 7.20 15.63 -5.37
N CYS A 25 6.31 15.04 -6.17
CA CYS A 25 6.04 13.60 -6.12
C CYS A 25 7.22 12.82 -6.73
N PHE A 26 7.92 12.03 -5.92
CA PHE A 26 9.15 11.36 -6.36
C PHE A 26 8.93 10.30 -7.45
N ILE A 27 7.73 9.71 -7.55
CA ILE A 27 7.32 8.78 -8.61
C ILE A 27 6.36 9.40 -9.62
N SER A 28 6.16 10.71 -9.57
CA SER A 28 5.31 11.45 -10.52
C SER A 28 3.87 10.91 -10.63
N CYS A 29 3.27 10.48 -9.52
CA CYS A 29 1.86 10.06 -9.53
C CYS A 29 0.94 11.19 -10.02
N ALA A 30 -0.07 10.83 -10.78
CA ALA A 30 -1.01 11.76 -11.40
C ALA A 30 -2.29 11.06 -11.86
N PRO A 31 -3.36 11.80 -12.22
CA PRO A 31 -4.61 11.18 -12.67
C PRO A 31 -4.48 10.36 -13.96
N ASP A 32 -3.44 10.65 -14.74
CA ASP A 32 -3.16 10.10 -16.07
C ASP A 32 -1.84 9.31 -16.12
N ASN A 33 -1.21 9.02 -14.98
CA ASN A 33 -0.01 8.19 -14.93
C ASN A 33 -0.37 6.74 -14.56
N ASP A 34 -0.52 5.90 -15.58
CA ASP A 34 -0.85 4.47 -15.48
C ASP A 34 0.36 3.55 -15.62
N SER A 35 1.58 4.08 -15.39
CA SER A 35 2.83 3.30 -15.47
C SER A 35 2.87 2.08 -14.53
N PHE A 36 2.13 2.15 -13.41
CA PHE A 36 1.91 1.03 -12.50
C PHE A 36 0.42 0.85 -12.23
N GLU A 37 0.00 -0.41 -12.26
CA GLU A 37 -1.39 -0.83 -12.06
C GLU A 37 -1.79 -0.88 -10.59
N PHE A 38 -3.08 -1.05 -10.35
CA PHE A 38 -3.64 -1.23 -9.02
C PHE A 38 -3.33 -2.64 -8.51
N LEU A 39 -3.02 -2.76 -7.22
CA LEU A 39 -2.90 -4.07 -6.59
C LEU A 39 -4.29 -4.65 -6.36
N SER A 40 -4.52 -5.90 -6.77
CA SER A 40 -5.76 -6.58 -6.42
C SER A 40 -5.80 -6.92 -4.92
N LEU A 41 -7.01 -7.04 -4.35
CA LEU A 41 -7.20 -7.55 -2.99
C LEU A 41 -6.51 -8.92 -2.78
N ALA A 42 -6.59 -9.80 -3.78
CA ALA A 42 -5.98 -11.13 -3.73
C ALA A 42 -4.44 -11.07 -3.64
N GLU A 43 -3.80 -10.13 -4.33
CA GLU A 43 -2.37 -9.90 -4.22
C GLU A 43 -1.98 -9.40 -2.81
N VAL A 44 -2.74 -8.44 -2.27
CA VAL A 44 -2.53 -7.95 -0.90
C VAL A 44 -2.68 -9.09 0.11
N GLU A 45 -3.75 -9.88 0.05
CA GLU A 45 -3.97 -11.03 0.93
C GLU A 45 -2.84 -12.08 0.84
N ASN A 46 -2.35 -12.34 -0.38
CA ASN A 46 -1.22 -13.24 -0.60
C ASN A 46 0.05 -12.72 0.07
N TRP A 47 0.35 -11.43 -0.04
CA TRP A 47 1.51 -10.81 0.60
C TRP A 47 1.38 -10.74 2.12
N LEU A 48 0.19 -10.43 2.63
CA LEU A 48 -0.11 -10.47 4.07
C LEU A 48 0.21 -11.85 4.65
N ARG A 49 -0.28 -12.94 4.04
CA ARG A 49 0.01 -14.31 4.48
C ARG A 49 1.52 -14.65 4.43
N ARG A 50 2.24 -14.16 3.44
CA ARG A 50 3.69 -14.39 3.33
C ARG A 50 4.48 -13.64 4.39
N SER A 51 4.02 -12.42 4.71
CA SER A 51 4.66 -11.51 5.67
C SER A 51 4.75 -12.08 7.09
N GLU A 52 3.78 -12.90 7.49
CA GLU A 52 3.76 -13.57 8.79
C GLU A 52 5.02 -14.41 9.02
N LYS A 53 5.49 -15.12 7.99
CA LYS A 53 6.73 -15.94 8.06
C LYS A 53 8.00 -15.11 8.14
N TRP A 54 7.92 -13.83 7.80
CA TRP A 54 9.06 -12.90 7.77
C TRP A 54 9.12 -12.00 9.00
N GLY A 55 8.17 -12.14 9.93
CA GLY A 55 8.14 -11.39 11.17
C GLY A 55 7.71 -9.93 11.02
N VAL A 56 6.93 -9.61 9.98
CA VAL A 56 6.34 -8.27 9.77
C VAL A 56 5.40 -7.94 10.92
N LYS A 57 5.51 -6.69 11.40
CA LYS A 57 4.75 -6.17 12.54
C LYS A 57 3.87 -4.98 12.18
N GLU A 58 4.20 -4.24 11.14
CA GLU A 58 3.47 -3.04 10.74
C GLU A 58 3.24 -3.00 9.23
N TYR A 59 2.08 -2.48 8.84
CA TYR A 59 1.62 -2.43 7.47
C TYR A 59 1.32 -1.00 7.04
N TYR A 60 1.80 -0.60 5.87
CA TYR A 60 1.65 0.75 5.34
C TYR A 60 0.98 0.70 3.97
N PHE A 61 -0.10 1.45 3.82
CA PHE A 61 -0.83 1.62 2.57
C PHE A 61 -0.54 3.00 1.98
N THR A 62 -0.04 2.97 0.76
CA THR A 62 0.32 4.12 -0.07
C THR A 62 -0.32 3.91 -1.46
N GLY A 63 0.13 4.66 -2.45
CA GLY A 63 -0.45 4.75 -3.78
C GLY A 63 -0.36 6.20 -4.21
N GLY A 64 -0.68 6.55 -5.46
CA GLY A 64 -0.78 7.98 -5.73
C GLY A 64 -1.73 8.63 -4.74
N GLU A 65 -2.96 8.15 -4.67
CA GLU A 65 -3.84 8.34 -3.51
C GLU A 65 -4.49 7.01 -3.13
N PRO A 66 -4.25 6.44 -1.93
CA PRO A 66 -4.81 5.15 -1.53
C PRO A 66 -6.34 5.07 -1.61
N PHE A 67 -7.05 6.13 -1.23
CA PHE A 67 -8.52 6.13 -1.20
C PHE A 67 -9.17 6.14 -2.59
N MET A 68 -8.38 6.25 -3.67
CA MET A 68 -8.86 5.96 -5.03
C MET A 68 -9.00 4.46 -5.32
N HIS A 69 -8.44 3.59 -4.47
CA HIS A 69 -8.60 2.14 -4.63
C HIS A 69 -9.95 1.67 -4.06
N PRO A 70 -10.86 1.10 -4.88
CA PRO A 70 -12.20 0.71 -4.42
C PRO A 70 -12.16 -0.36 -3.33
N ASP A 71 -11.17 -1.26 -3.38
CA ASP A 71 -11.01 -2.34 -2.40
C ASP A 71 -10.16 -1.98 -1.18
N LEU A 72 -9.69 -0.73 -1.03
CA LEU A 72 -8.85 -0.34 0.12
C LEU A 72 -9.50 -0.71 1.47
N PRO A 73 -10.81 -0.47 1.71
CA PRO A 73 -11.44 -0.89 2.97
C PRO A 73 -11.29 -2.39 3.24
N ALA A 74 -11.52 -3.24 2.23
CA ALA A 74 -11.35 -4.69 2.37
C ALA A 74 -9.89 -5.08 2.63
N MET A 75 -8.93 -4.43 1.97
CA MET A 75 -7.50 -4.64 2.23
C MET A 75 -7.12 -4.28 3.68
N LEU A 76 -7.67 -3.18 4.20
CA LEU A 76 -7.43 -2.75 5.58
C LEU A 76 -8.06 -3.72 6.58
N GLU A 77 -9.29 -4.18 6.36
CA GLU A 77 -9.93 -5.21 7.19
C GLU A 77 -9.05 -6.47 7.31
N ARG A 78 -8.56 -6.99 6.18
CA ARG A 78 -7.65 -8.14 6.14
C ARG A 78 -6.31 -7.90 6.83
N THR A 79 -5.83 -6.66 6.78
CA THR A 79 -4.56 -6.29 7.42
C THR A 79 -4.69 -6.17 8.92
N LEU A 80 -5.79 -5.57 9.40
CA LEU A 80 -6.05 -5.37 10.82
C LEU A 80 -6.25 -6.68 11.59
N GLU A 81 -6.61 -7.77 10.91
CA GLU A 81 -6.56 -9.13 11.46
C GLU A 81 -5.14 -9.59 11.85
N ARG A 82 -4.09 -8.96 11.29
CA ARG A 82 -2.67 -9.37 11.42
C ARG A 82 -1.81 -8.38 12.18
N GLY A 83 -2.10 -7.09 12.07
CA GLY A 83 -1.33 -6.06 12.75
C GLY A 83 -1.80 -4.63 12.44
N PRO A 84 -1.15 -3.63 13.06
CA PRO A 84 -1.46 -2.23 12.82
C PRO A 84 -1.25 -1.84 11.36
N ALA A 85 -2.20 -1.08 10.83
CA ALA A 85 -2.17 -0.52 9.48
C ALA A 85 -2.13 1.00 9.53
N SER A 86 -1.28 1.62 8.72
CA SER A 86 -1.20 3.07 8.50
C SER A 86 -1.50 3.39 7.05
N VAL A 87 -2.29 4.43 6.79
CA VAL A 87 -2.62 4.91 5.44
C VAL A 87 -1.99 6.28 5.23
N LEU A 88 -1.22 6.44 4.16
CA LEU A 88 -0.59 7.71 3.78
C LEU A 88 -1.43 8.34 2.65
N THR A 89 -2.24 9.33 3.00
CA THR A 89 -3.22 9.96 2.10
C THR A 89 -2.98 11.47 1.98
N ASN A 90 -3.42 12.06 0.88
CA ASN A 90 -3.50 13.50 0.68
C ASN A 90 -4.70 14.15 1.40
N GLY A 91 -5.67 13.37 1.88
CA GLY A 91 -6.80 13.83 2.69
C GLY A 91 -7.85 14.69 1.97
N THR A 92 -7.98 14.54 0.64
CA THR A 92 -8.97 15.27 -0.19
C THR A 92 -10.18 14.44 -0.58
#